data_AF-A0A9N8EH64-F1
#
_entry.id   AF-A0A9N8EH64-F1
#
_cell.length_a   1.000
_cell.length_b   1.000
_cell.length_c   1.000
_cell.angle_alpha   90.00
_cell.angle_beta   90.00
_cell.angle_gamma   90.00
#
_symmetry.space_group_name_H-M   'P 1'
#
loop_
_entity.id
_entity.type
_entity.pdbx_description
1 polymer ?
#
loop_
_entity_poly.entity_id
_entity_poly.type
_entity_poly.pdbx_seq_one_letter_code
_entity_poly.pdbx_strand_id
1 'polypeptide(L)'
;MSLPRATTSALRRNGALPSHHRNGLSRLLSTPAATSGEEGGKIYKQVVAALDAPMTKPPPASEEEMQRRYNVGRSYVIGMFERHNEEQHMMACRIKLKNHAVDMLPKHLRASALEEDDEGPPLWRHIPMWTPPIPGFDPDEFMDHGEK
;
A
#
# COMPACT_ATOMS: atom_id res chain seq x y z
N MET A 1 8.60 41.56 -4.68
CA MET A 1 9.78 40.67 -4.89
C MET A 1 9.28 39.37 -5.47
N SER A 2 9.57 39.12 -6.75
CA SER A 2 9.02 38.03 -7.57
C SER A 2 9.98 36.85 -7.54
N LEU A 3 9.56 35.70 -7.05
CA LEU A 3 10.36 34.47 -7.08
C LEU A 3 10.28 33.84 -8.49
N PRO A 4 11.40 33.31 -9.04
CA PRO A 4 11.39 32.68 -10.36
C PRO A 4 10.71 31.30 -10.32
N ARG A 5 9.78 31.07 -11.25
CA ARG A 5 9.16 29.76 -11.51
C ARG A 5 10.18 28.82 -12.14
N ALA A 6 10.44 27.68 -11.49
CA ALA A 6 11.24 26.60 -12.07
C ALA A 6 10.50 25.96 -13.25
N THR A 7 11.06 26.07 -14.46
CA THR A 7 10.61 25.39 -15.66
C THR A 7 11.25 24.00 -15.73
N THR A 8 10.54 22.96 -15.28
CA THR A 8 10.97 21.57 -15.52
C THR A 8 10.53 21.15 -16.92
N SER A 9 11.52 21.10 -17.82
CA SER A 9 11.42 20.60 -19.20
C SER A 9 10.89 19.18 -19.26
N ALA A 10 9.85 18.98 -20.07
CA ALA A 10 9.22 17.69 -20.33
C ALA A 10 10.04 16.88 -21.34
N LEU A 11 10.79 15.87 -20.86
CA LEU A 11 11.40 14.87 -21.71
C LEU A 11 10.33 13.81 -22.09
N ARG A 12 9.71 14.00 -23.26
CA ARG A 12 8.86 13.00 -23.91
C ARG A 12 9.69 11.73 -24.18
N ARG A 13 9.41 10.63 -23.48
CA ARG A 13 9.78 9.29 -23.96
C ARG A 13 8.55 8.65 -24.58
N ASN A 14 8.45 8.75 -25.91
CA ASN A 14 7.60 7.90 -26.71
C ASN A 14 8.20 6.49 -26.67
N GLY A 15 7.62 5.61 -25.85
CA GLY A 15 7.93 4.18 -25.84
C GLY A 15 6.68 3.40 -26.16
N ALA A 16 6.45 3.13 -27.44
CA ALA A 16 5.47 2.16 -27.89
C ALA A 16 5.84 0.79 -27.28
N LEU A 17 4.95 0.20 -26.49
CA LEU A 17 5.11 -1.17 -26.01
C LEU A 17 4.99 -2.11 -27.22
N PRO A 18 5.97 -3.01 -27.45
CA PRO A 18 5.92 -3.93 -28.58
C PRO A 18 4.78 -4.95 -28.39
N SER A 19 3.89 -5.02 -29.38
CA SER A 19 2.89 -6.08 -29.50
C SER A 19 3.59 -7.40 -29.79
N HIS A 20 3.77 -8.23 -28.77
CA HIS A 20 4.25 -9.60 -28.95
C HIS A 20 3.16 -10.46 -29.59
N HIS A 21 3.25 -10.61 -30.92
CA HIS A 21 2.63 -11.70 -31.65
C HIS A 21 3.33 -13.00 -31.22
N ARG A 22 2.74 -13.74 -30.27
CA ARG A 22 3.23 -15.09 -29.90
C ARG A 22 2.48 -16.12 -30.72
N ASN A 23 3.10 -16.52 -31.83
CA ASN A 23 2.78 -17.75 -32.53
C ASN A 23 3.04 -18.97 -31.64
N GLY A 24 2.26 -20.02 -31.89
CA GLY A 24 2.07 -21.17 -31.04
C GLY A 24 3.35 -21.90 -30.62
N LEU A 25 3.32 -22.36 -29.37
CA LEU A 25 4.09 -23.49 -28.87
C LEU A 25 3.18 -24.19 -27.85
N SER A 26 2.37 -25.12 -28.36
CA SER A 26 1.75 -26.19 -27.59
C SER A 26 2.85 -27.04 -26.96
N ARG A 27 3.42 -26.55 -25.85
CA ARG A 27 4.47 -27.24 -25.12
C ARG A 27 3.82 -28.16 -24.10
N LEU A 28 3.75 -29.44 -24.49
CA LEU A 28 3.62 -30.64 -23.68
C LEU A 28 3.94 -30.39 -22.19
N LEU A 29 2.90 -30.19 -21.38
CA LEU A 29 2.98 -30.42 -19.94
C LEU A 29 2.55 -31.87 -19.72
N SER A 30 3.54 -32.73 -19.58
CA SER A 30 3.41 -34.09 -19.06
C SER A 30 2.66 -34.04 -17.73
N THR A 31 1.46 -34.60 -17.69
CA THR A 31 0.71 -34.83 -16.45
C THR A 31 1.22 -36.13 -15.80
N PRO A 32 1.69 -36.12 -14.54
CA PRO A 32 2.05 -37.35 -13.86
C PRO A 32 0.79 -38.16 -13.52
N ALA A 33 1.01 -39.47 -13.45
CA ALA A 33 0.04 -40.54 -13.37
C ALA A 33 -0.97 -40.42 -12.21
N ALA A 34 -2.16 -40.95 -12.49
CA ALA A 34 -3.31 -41.07 -11.59
C ALA A 34 -2.93 -41.73 -10.26
N THR A 35 -3.15 -41.01 -9.17
CA THR A 35 -3.29 -41.56 -7.82
C THR A 35 -4.50 -40.89 -7.16
N SER A 36 -5.25 -41.69 -6.40
CA SER A 36 -6.49 -41.39 -5.70
C SER A 36 -6.53 -39.99 -5.04
N GLY A 37 -7.37 -39.09 -5.56
CA GLY A 37 -7.52 -37.72 -5.03
C GLY A 37 -8.33 -36.80 -5.95
N GLU A 38 -9.50 -37.23 -6.42
CA GLU A 38 -10.26 -36.48 -7.43
C GLU A 38 -10.81 -35.12 -6.96
N GLU A 39 -11.12 -34.95 -5.68
CA GLU A 39 -11.74 -33.73 -5.17
C GLU A 39 -10.75 -32.56 -5.05
N GLY A 40 -9.52 -32.82 -4.55
CA GLY A 40 -8.47 -31.80 -4.44
C GLY A 40 -8.02 -31.25 -5.80
N GLY A 41 -7.99 -32.09 -6.84
CA GLY A 41 -7.68 -31.67 -8.20
C GLY A 41 -8.77 -30.81 -8.85
N LYS A 42 -10.05 -31.03 -8.50
CA LYS A 42 -11.19 -30.23 -8.98
C LYS A 42 -11.19 -28.83 -8.34
N ILE A 43 -10.98 -28.75 -7.02
CA ILE A 43 -10.89 -27.47 -6.30
C ILE A 43 -9.70 -26.66 -6.82
N TYR A 44 -8.52 -27.28 -6.97
CA TYR A 44 -7.34 -26.61 -7.52
C TYR A 44 -7.60 -26.03 -8.93
N LYS A 45 -8.21 -26.82 -9.83
CA LYS A 45 -8.57 -26.35 -11.18
C LYS A 45 -9.57 -25.20 -11.15
N GLN A 46 -10.52 -25.21 -10.23
CA GLN A 46 -11.50 -24.14 -10.07
C GLN A 46 -10.87 -22.85 -9.56
N VAL A 47 -9.95 -22.93 -8.60
CA VAL A 47 -9.18 -21.77 -8.12
C VAL A 47 -8.33 -21.18 -9.24
N VAL A 48 -7.62 -22.02 -9.99
CA VAL A 48 -6.82 -21.57 -11.13
C VAL A 48 -7.71 -20.93 -12.21
N ALA A 49 -8.85 -21.54 -12.52
CA ALA A 49 -9.80 -20.98 -13.48
C ALA A 49 -10.41 -19.65 -13.01
N ALA A 50 -10.61 -19.46 -11.70
CA ALA A 50 -11.11 -18.20 -11.15
C ALA A 50 -10.06 -17.08 -11.22
N LEU A 51 -8.77 -17.40 -11.04
CA LEU A 51 -7.68 -16.45 -11.13
C LEU A 51 -7.36 -16.05 -12.59
N ASP A 52 -7.50 -16.97 -13.53
CA ASP A 52 -7.24 -16.75 -14.97
C ASP A 52 -8.48 -16.28 -15.75
N ALA A 53 -9.59 -16.06 -15.06
CA ALA A 53 -10.84 -15.64 -15.69
C ALA A 53 -10.67 -14.27 -16.40
N PRO A 54 -11.12 -14.12 -17.66
CA PRO A 54 -11.02 -12.87 -18.38
C PRO A 54 -11.88 -11.79 -17.71
N MET A 55 -11.29 -10.64 -17.44
CA MET A 55 -12.03 -9.52 -16.85
C MET A 55 -13.06 -8.97 -17.82
N THR A 56 -14.30 -8.80 -17.37
CA THR A 56 -15.33 -8.09 -18.13
C THR A 56 -14.90 -6.64 -18.33
N LYS A 57 -14.77 -6.22 -19.58
CA LYS A 57 -14.46 -4.83 -19.91
C LYS A 57 -15.70 -3.98 -19.65
N PRO A 58 -15.64 -2.95 -18.79
CA PRO A 58 -16.77 -2.07 -18.60
C PRO A 58 -17.06 -1.30 -19.90
N PRO A 59 -18.30 -0.81 -20.10
CA PRO A 59 -18.61 0.04 -21.23
C PRO A 59 -17.73 1.30 -21.24
N PRO A 60 -17.36 1.83 -22.42
CA PRO A 60 -16.61 3.07 -22.51
C PRO A 60 -17.42 4.21 -21.87
N ALA A 61 -16.76 5.02 -21.04
CA ALA A 61 -17.39 6.19 -20.44
C ALA A 61 -17.68 7.26 -21.50
N SER A 62 -18.69 8.10 -21.25
CA SER A 62 -18.92 9.30 -22.07
C SER A 62 -17.73 10.26 -21.96
N GLU A 63 -17.55 11.13 -22.96
CA GLU A 63 -16.46 12.11 -22.97
C GLU A 63 -16.51 13.06 -21.77
N GLU A 64 -17.71 13.49 -21.36
CA GLU A 64 -17.92 14.32 -20.17
C GLU A 64 -17.46 13.60 -18.89
N GLU A 65 -17.80 12.33 -18.74
CA GLU A 65 -17.40 11.53 -17.57
C GLU A 65 -15.89 11.23 -17.60
N MET A 66 -15.30 11.03 -18.78
CA MET A 66 -13.84 10.90 -18.93
C MET A 66 -13.13 12.16 -18.47
N GLN A 67 -13.60 13.34 -18.88
CA GLN A 67 -13.02 14.61 -18.46
C GLN A 67 -13.17 14.82 -16.94
N ARG A 68 -14.32 14.47 -16.37
CA ARG A 68 -14.56 14.50 -14.93
C ARG A 68 -13.56 13.61 -14.18
N ARG A 69 -13.38 12.36 -14.63
CA ARG A 69 -12.41 11.42 -14.04
C ARG A 69 -10.97 11.94 -14.13
N TYR A 70 -10.60 12.54 -15.26
CA TYR A 70 -9.29 13.16 -15.43
C TYR A 70 -9.07 14.29 -14.42
N ASN A 71 -10.04 15.19 -14.28
CA ASN A 71 -9.97 16.31 -13.33
C ASN A 71 -9.90 15.81 -11.88
N VAL A 72 -10.73 14.83 -11.50
CA VAL A 72 -10.71 14.21 -10.17
C VAL A 72 -9.36 13.56 -9.89
N GLY A 73 -8.82 12.78 -10.84
CA GLY A 73 -7.52 12.14 -10.70
C GLY A 73 -6.39 13.15 -10.54
N ARG A 74 -6.40 14.23 -11.32
CA ARG A 74 -5.42 15.32 -11.22
C ARG A 74 -5.48 16.00 -9.85
N SER A 75 -6.67 16.39 -9.40
CA SER A 75 -6.87 17.04 -8.10
C SER A 75 -6.45 16.13 -6.94
N TYR A 76 -6.76 14.82 -7.04
CA TYR A 76 -6.33 13.83 -6.05
C TYR A 76 -4.80 13.75 -5.96
N VAL A 77 -4.11 13.63 -7.10
CA VAL A 77 -2.64 13.55 -7.13
C VAL A 77 -2.02 14.81 -6.54
N ILE A 78 -2.51 15.99 -6.90
CA ILE A 78 -2.04 17.26 -6.34
C ILE A 78 -2.22 17.26 -4.81
N GLY A 79 -3.43 16.94 -4.31
CA GLY A 79 -3.70 16.90 -2.88
C GLY A 79 -2.92 15.81 -2.12
N MET A 80 -2.54 14.71 -2.78
CA MET A 80 -1.63 13.71 -2.20
C MET A 80 -0.23 14.28 -2.02
N PHE A 81 0.30 15.00 -3.02
CA PHE A 81 1.61 15.63 -2.93
C PHE A 81 1.65 16.76 -1.90
N GLU A 82 0.58 17.55 -1.79
CA GLU A 82 0.46 18.59 -0.77
C GLU A 82 0.55 17.98 0.64
N ARG A 83 -0.27 16.97 0.95
CA ARG A 83 -0.23 16.25 2.23
C ARG A 83 1.14 15.63 2.51
N HIS A 84 1.73 14.97 1.51
CA HIS A 84 3.06 14.39 1.66
C HIS A 84 4.11 15.48 2.00
N ASN A 85 4.08 16.61 1.31
CA ASN A 85 5.01 17.71 1.55
C ASN A 85 4.83 18.33 2.94
N GLU A 86 3.58 18.46 3.42
CA GLU A 86 3.27 18.93 4.77
C GLU A 86 3.81 17.97 5.84
N GLU A 87 3.55 16.67 5.69
CA GLU A 87 4.05 15.64 6.58
C GLU A 87 5.59 15.62 6.62
N GLN A 88 6.24 15.69 5.45
CA GLN A 88 7.70 15.74 5.35
C GLN A 88 8.28 17.01 5.95
N HIS A 89 7.64 18.17 5.74
CA HIS A 89 8.06 19.42 6.34
C HIS A 89 7.99 19.34 7.88
N MET A 90 6.88 18.83 8.41
CA MET A 90 6.70 18.64 9.84
C MET A 90 7.72 17.66 10.43
N MET A 91 7.96 16.52 9.78
CA MET A 91 8.98 15.55 10.18
C MET A 91 10.38 16.18 10.19
N ALA A 92 10.74 16.91 9.14
CA ALA A 92 12.02 17.59 9.05
C ALA A 92 12.21 18.62 10.18
N CYS A 93 11.17 19.40 10.49
CA CYS A 93 11.19 20.34 11.62
C CYS A 93 11.35 19.60 12.96
N ARG A 94 10.63 18.50 13.19
CA ARG A 94 10.75 17.70 14.42
C ARG A 94 12.15 17.12 14.60
N ILE A 95 12.76 16.61 13.54
CA ILE A 95 14.14 16.10 13.56
C ILE A 95 15.13 17.22 13.90
N LYS A 96 15.00 18.39 13.26
CA LYS A 96 15.86 19.56 13.54
C LYS A 96 15.75 20.01 14.99
N LEU A 97 14.51 20.09 15.50
CA LEU A 97 14.25 20.48 16.89
C LEU A 97 14.78 19.44 17.88
N LYS A 98 14.62 18.15 17.59
CA LYS A 98 15.21 17.05 18.40
C LYS A 98 16.73 17.21 18.49
N ASN A 99 17.40 17.35 17.35
CA ASN A 99 18.86 17.47 17.33
C ASN A 99 19.33 18.72 18.10
N HIS A 100 18.68 19.86 17.86
CA HIS A 100 18.97 21.10 18.59
C HIS A 100 18.75 20.95 20.11
N ALA A 101 17.70 20.25 20.54
CA ALA A 101 17.45 19.98 21.95
C ALA A 101 18.57 19.12 22.58
N VAL A 102 19.02 18.07 21.88
CA VAL A 102 20.13 17.22 22.33
C VAL A 102 21.43 18.02 22.44
N ASP A 103 21.68 18.93 21.51
CA ASP A 103 22.86 19.81 21.53
C ASP A 103 22.86 20.80 22.70
N MET A 104 21.69 21.15 23.24
CA MET A 104 21.57 22.01 24.42
C MET A 104 21.76 21.24 25.74
N LEU A 105 21.75 19.91 25.74
CA LEU A 105 21.88 19.13 26.98
C LEU A 105 23.31 19.23 27.56
N PRO A 106 23.45 19.13 28.90
CA PRO A 106 24.74 18.93 29.55
C PRO A 106 25.45 17.66 29.05
N LYS A 107 26.80 17.70 28.95
CA LYS A 107 27.60 16.60 28.37
C LYS A 107 27.33 15.22 28.96
N HIS A 108 27.06 15.14 30.27
CA HIS A 108 26.82 13.87 30.97
C HIS A 108 25.46 13.23 30.64
N LEU A 109 24.48 14.00 30.13
CA LEU A 109 23.15 13.50 29.76
C LEU A 109 23.03 13.18 28.26
N ARG A 110 23.94 13.69 27.43
CA ARG A 110 23.87 13.47 25.96
C ARG A 110 24.05 12.01 25.57
N ALA A 111 24.90 11.27 26.27
CA ALA A 111 25.17 9.87 25.97
C ALA A 111 23.89 9.02 26.12
N SER A 112 23.18 9.15 27.24
CA SER A 112 21.92 8.46 27.48
C SER A 112 20.80 8.92 26.53
N ALA A 113 20.78 10.19 26.12
CA ALA A 113 19.75 10.69 25.20
C ALA A 113 19.92 10.21 23.74
N LEU A 114 21.09 9.66 23.39
CA LEU A 114 21.39 9.12 22.06
C LEU A 114 21.24 7.59 21.99
N GLU A 115 20.95 6.93 23.10
CA GLU A 115 20.68 5.51 23.15
C GLU A 115 19.39 5.19 22.38
N GLU A 116 19.41 4.13 21.57
CA GLU A 116 18.25 3.68 20.81
C GLU A 116 17.30 2.94 21.75
N ASP A 117 16.03 3.33 21.73
CA ASP A 117 14.98 2.70 22.52
C ASP A 117 14.21 1.73 21.60
N ASP A 118 14.29 0.44 21.91
CA ASP A 118 13.58 -0.63 21.20
C ASP A 118 12.17 -0.88 21.74
N GLU A 119 11.71 -0.09 22.73
CA GLU A 119 10.36 -0.23 23.27
C GLU A 119 9.30 0.14 22.22
N GLY A 120 8.42 -0.82 21.93
CA GLY A 120 7.30 -0.64 21.02
C GLY A 120 6.22 0.29 21.58
N PRO A 121 5.20 0.64 20.78
CA PRO A 121 4.03 1.33 21.32
C PRO A 121 3.38 0.49 22.42
N PRO A 122 2.86 1.12 23.48
CA PRO A 122 2.27 0.37 24.58
C PRO A 122 1.01 -0.37 24.13
N LEU A 123 0.78 -1.57 24.67
CA LEU A 123 -0.32 -2.45 24.26
C LEU A 123 -1.72 -1.84 24.48
N TRP A 124 -1.85 -0.87 25.39
CA TRP A 124 -3.10 -0.14 25.62
C TRP A 124 -3.43 0.86 24.51
N ARG A 125 -2.49 1.19 23.61
CA ARG A 125 -2.73 2.09 22.48
C ARG A 125 -3.41 1.34 21.35
N HIS A 126 -4.74 1.36 21.35
CA HIS A 126 -5.55 0.73 20.30
C HIS A 126 -5.40 1.42 18.94
N ILE A 127 -5.49 0.62 17.87
CA ILE A 127 -5.62 1.10 16.50
C ILE A 127 -7.02 1.70 16.35
N PRO A 128 -7.17 2.89 15.73
CA PRO A 128 -8.48 3.47 15.50
C PRO A 128 -9.33 2.54 14.62
N MET A 129 -10.49 2.16 15.13
CA MET A 129 -11.48 1.35 14.42
C MET A 129 -12.62 2.23 13.92
N TRP A 130 -13.29 1.81 12.84
CA TRP A 130 -14.45 2.53 12.30
C TRP A 130 -15.59 2.62 13.32
N THR A 131 -15.80 1.54 14.09
CA THR A 131 -16.79 1.45 15.16
C THR A 131 -16.10 1.35 16.52
N PRO A 132 -16.55 2.09 17.55
CA PRO A 132 -16.00 1.96 18.90
C PRO A 132 -16.28 0.57 19.49
N PRO A 133 -15.53 0.13 20.51
CA PRO A 133 -15.76 -1.14 21.18
C PRO A 133 -17.14 -1.15 21.87
N ILE A 134 -17.79 -2.31 21.87
CA ILE A 134 -19.07 -2.52 22.55
C ILE A 134 -18.81 -2.59 24.06
N PRO A 135 -19.49 -1.78 24.90
CA PRO A 135 -19.28 -1.81 26.35
C PRO A 135 -19.56 -3.20 26.94
N GLY A 136 -18.59 -3.76 27.65
CA GLY A 136 -18.73 -5.05 28.33
C GLY A 136 -18.69 -6.28 27.41
N PHE A 137 -18.42 -6.13 26.11
CA PHE A 137 -18.19 -7.26 25.22
C PHE A 137 -16.74 -7.72 25.31
N ASP A 138 -16.52 -8.94 25.77
CA ASP A 138 -15.21 -9.60 25.79
C ASP A 138 -15.15 -10.66 24.68
N PRO A 139 -14.31 -10.48 23.63
CA PRO A 139 -14.18 -11.45 22.55
C PRO A 139 -13.70 -12.83 23.02
N ASP A 140 -12.94 -12.89 24.12
CA ASP A 140 -12.35 -14.14 24.61
C ASP A 140 -13.43 -15.13 25.11
N GLU A 141 -14.61 -14.64 25.51
CA GLU A 141 -15.75 -15.48 25.91
C GLU A 141 -16.33 -16.33 24.75
N PHE A 142 -16.05 -15.96 23.50
CA PHE A 142 -16.64 -16.57 22.29
C PHE A 142 -15.62 -17.25 21.38
N MET A 143 -14.34 -17.21 21.75
CA MET A 143 -13.30 -17.92 21.02
C MET A 143 -13.22 -19.34 21.58
N ASP A 144 -13.50 -20.33 20.74
CA ASP A 144 -13.25 -21.74 21.08
C ASP A 144 -11.74 -21.93 21.28
N HIS A 145 -11.27 -21.79 22.52
CA HIS A 145 -9.94 -22.20 22.94
C HIS A 145 -9.93 -23.73 22.96
N GLY A 146 -9.87 -24.34 21.77
CA GLY A 146 -10.02 -25.77 21.56
C GLY A 146 -9.34 -26.57 22.66
N GLU A 147 -10.14 -27.30 23.44
CA GLU A 147 -9.67 -28.20 24.48
C GLU A 147 -8.58 -29.11 23.88
N LYS A 148 -7.37 -29.01 24.44
CA LYS A 148 -6.29 -29.97 24.20
C LYS A 148 -6.19 -30.92 25.38
#